data_AF-A0A7Y5H8X2-F1
#
_entry.id   AF-A0A7Y5H8X2-F1
#
_cell.length_a   1.000
_cell.length_b   1.000
_cell.length_c   1.000
_cell.angle_alpha   90.00
_cell.angle_beta   90.00
_cell.angle_gamma   90.00
#
_symmetry.space_group_name_H-M   'P 1'
#
loop_
_entity.id
_entity.type
_entity.pdbx_description
1 polymer ?
#
loop_
_entity_poly.entity_id
_entity_poly.type
_entity_poly.pdbx_seq_one_letter_code
_entity_poly.pdbx_strand_id
1 'polypeptide(L)'
;MRTRPVTASDGVTRFYVDQLANPETIEVQMGGRFREGVLIGGRVATVSEAMESQVLYRRFRSALRRHFTRVRAFLVGPSAHRRLLSGWRLTTAAHSPMEFDLAPDSDPS
;
A
#
# COMPACT_ATOMS: atom_id res chain seq x y z
N MET A 1 6.00 4.96 -21.74
CA MET A 1 5.16 4.12 -20.87
C MET A 1 4.44 3.11 -21.73
N ARG A 2 4.72 1.82 -21.56
CA ARG A 2 4.15 0.71 -22.33
C ARG A 2 2.83 0.27 -21.70
N THR A 3 1.83 0.00 -22.52
CA THR A 3 0.51 -0.49 -22.11
C THR A 3 0.19 -1.80 -22.82
N ARG A 4 -0.66 -2.64 -22.22
CA ARG A 4 -1.21 -3.84 -22.85
C ARG A 4 -2.74 -3.75 -22.90
N PRO A 5 -3.37 -4.03 -24.06
CA PRO A 5 -4.83 -4.15 -24.12
C PRO A 5 -5.28 -5.45 -23.45
N VAL A 6 -6.41 -5.40 -22.76
CA VAL A 6 -7.08 -6.54 -22.12
C VAL A 6 -8.56 -6.43 -22.40
N THR A 7 -9.11 -7.39 -23.13
CA THR A 7 -10.55 -7.52 -23.31
C THR A 7 -11.13 -8.17 -22.06
N ALA A 8 -11.92 -7.42 -21.31
CA ALA A 8 -12.60 -7.97 -20.13
C ALA A 8 -13.84 -8.77 -20.54
N SER A 9 -14.46 -9.43 -19.56
CA SER A 9 -15.66 -10.26 -19.74
C SER A 9 -16.88 -9.49 -20.28
N ASP A 10 -16.92 -8.17 -20.09
CA ASP A 10 -17.94 -7.27 -20.66
C ASP A 10 -17.68 -6.88 -22.13
N GLY A 11 -16.63 -7.43 -22.76
CA GLY A 11 -16.22 -7.13 -24.12
C GLY A 11 -15.48 -5.79 -24.26
N VAL A 12 -15.32 -5.02 -23.19
CA VAL A 12 -14.63 -3.73 -23.23
C VAL A 12 -13.12 -3.94 -23.12
N THR A 13 -12.39 -3.40 -24.11
CA THR A 13 -10.92 -3.35 -24.06
C THR A 13 -10.46 -2.27 -23.09
N ARG A 14 -9.69 -2.69 -22.08
CA ARG A 14 -9.03 -1.82 -21.10
C ARG A 14 -7.53 -1.86 -21.32
N PHE A 15 -6.85 -0.73 -21.09
CA PHE A 15 -5.39 -0.66 -21.20
C PHE A 15 -4.78 -0.73 -19.80
N TYR A 16 -3.90 -1.72 -19.61
CA TYR A 16 -3.18 -1.91 -18.37
C TYR A 16 -1.73 -1.45 -18.51
N VAL A 17 -1.25 -0.80 -17.48
CA VAL A 17 0.16 -0.47 -17.29
C VAL A 17 0.73 -1.52 -16.36
N ASP A 18 1.60 -2.36 -16.88
CA ASP A 18 2.23 -3.43 -16.12
C ASP A 18 3.69 -3.08 -15.83
N GLN A 19 4.14 -3.30 -14.59
CA GLN A 19 5.50 -2.97 -14.17
C GLN A 19 6.55 -3.87 -14.83
N LEU A 20 6.23 -5.12 -15.19
CA LEU A 20 7.13 -6.01 -15.93
C LEU A 20 7.45 -5.45 -17.33
N ALA A 21 6.48 -4.77 -17.94
CA ALA A 21 6.69 -4.07 -19.22
C ALA A 21 7.33 -2.68 -19.06
N ASN A 22 7.35 -2.14 -17.84
CA ASN A 22 7.89 -0.83 -17.50
C ASN A 22 8.85 -0.93 -16.30
N PRO A 23 10.02 -1.60 -16.47
CA PRO A 23 10.88 -2.02 -15.36
C PRO A 23 11.47 -0.86 -14.56
N GLU A 24 11.50 0.36 -15.11
CA GLU A 24 12.03 1.56 -14.45
C GLU A 24 11.02 2.26 -13.52
N THR A 25 9.83 1.67 -13.34
CA THR A 25 8.72 2.28 -12.58
C THR A 25 8.54 1.67 -11.19
N ILE A 26 7.78 2.35 -10.31
CA ILE A 26 7.28 1.80 -9.05
C ILE A 26 5.74 1.83 -9.05
N GLU A 27 5.12 0.92 -8.28
CA GLU A 27 3.70 0.97 -7.98
C GLU A 27 3.47 1.84 -6.74
N VAL A 28 2.49 2.75 -6.82
CA VAL A 28 1.99 3.50 -5.68
C VAL A 28 0.47 3.38 -5.63
N GLN A 29 -0.02 2.64 -4.65
CA GLN A 29 -1.43 2.54 -4.31
C GLN A 29 -1.70 3.39 -3.07
N MET A 30 -2.55 4.39 -3.21
CA MET A 30 -2.93 5.24 -2.09
C MET A 30 -3.90 4.50 -1.17
N GLY A 31 -3.57 4.45 0.12
CA GLY A 31 -4.48 4.03 1.16
C GLY A 31 -5.39 5.17 1.61
N GLY A 32 -6.27 4.90 2.57
CA GLY A 32 -7.11 5.95 3.15
C GLY A 32 -8.35 5.42 3.85
N ARG A 33 -9.26 6.34 4.17
CA ARG A 33 -10.56 6.01 4.76
C ARG A 33 -11.45 5.38 3.70
N PHE A 34 -11.83 4.12 3.93
CA PHE A 34 -12.81 3.43 3.11
C PHE A 34 -14.23 3.71 3.58
N ARG A 35 -14.45 3.60 4.90
CA ARG A 35 -15.67 4.00 5.59
C ARG A 35 -15.36 4.34 7.03
N GLU A 36 -16.37 4.76 7.79
CA GLU A 36 -16.18 5.04 9.21
C GLU A 36 -15.69 3.80 9.96
N GLY A 37 -14.69 3.98 10.82
CA GLY A 37 -14.04 2.89 11.56
C GLY A 37 -13.13 1.97 10.72
N VAL A 38 -12.95 2.21 9.41
CA VAL A 38 -12.11 1.36 8.53
C VAL A 38 -11.15 2.19 7.67
N LEU A 39 -9.85 1.93 7.85
CA LEU A 39 -8.77 2.41 7.00
C LEU A 39 -8.20 1.28 6.15
N ILE A 40 -8.00 1.53 4.86
CA ILE A 40 -7.30 0.63 3.95
C ILE A 40 -5.86 1.08 3.78
N GLY A 41 -4.93 0.14 3.97
CA GLY A 41 -3.50 0.35 3.76
C GLY A 41 -3.17 0.59 2.30
N GLY A 42 -2.30 1.56 2.03
CA GLY A 42 -1.71 1.75 0.71
C GLY A 42 -0.53 0.81 0.48
N ARG A 43 0.05 0.87 -0.72
CA ARG A 43 1.20 0.06 -1.12
C ARG A 43 2.18 0.92 -1.90
N VAL A 44 3.46 0.73 -1.63
CA VAL A 44 4.56 1.23 -2.46
C VAL A 44 5.46 0.04 -2.72
N ALA A 45 5.62 -0.34 -3.99
CA ALA A 45 6.29 -1.59 -4.34
C ALA A 45 7.00 -1.52 -5.69
N THR A 46 7.95 -2.43 -5.88
CA THR A 46 8.51 -2.75 -7.19
C THR A 46 8.77 -4.25 -7.31
N VAL A 47 8.52 -4.79 -8.50
CA VAL A 47 8.88 -6.16 -8.93
C VAL A 47 10.14 -6.17 -9.79
N SER A 48 10.74 -5.01 -10.07
CA SER A 48 11.88 -4.85 -10.97
C SER A 48 13.19 -4.65 -10.20
N GLU A 49 14.26 -5.27 -10.69
CA GLU A 49 15.63 -5.07 -10.20
C GLU A 49 16.37 -3.93 -10.93
N ALA A 50 15.70 -3.23 -11.85
CA ALA A 50 16.29 -2.08 -12.53
C ALA A 50 16.67 -0.98 -11.53
N MET A 51 17.84 -0.37 -11.76
CA MET A 51 18.44 0.60 -10.85
C MET A 51 17.49 1.78 -10.56
N GLU A 52 16.83 2.29 -11.59
CA GLU A 52 15.89 3.41 -11.57
C GLU A 52 14.73 3.12 -10.62
N SER A 53 14.11 1.95 -10.77
CA SER A 53 12.99 1.52 -9.94
C SER A 53 13.40 1.34 -8.49
N GLN A 54 14.56 0.72 -8.24
CA GLN A 54 15.10 0.54 -6.90
C GLN A 54 15.45 1.88 -6.23
N VAL A 55 15.99 2.84 -6.98
CA VAL A 55 16.25 4.21 -6.49
C VAL A 55 14.94 4.92 -6.13
N LEU A 56 13.92 4.86 -7.00
CA LEU A 56 12.61 5.45 -6.74
C LEU A 56 11.95 4.84 -5.49
N TYR A 57 11.93 3.51 -5.40
CA TYR A 57 11.37 2.79 -4.26
C TYR A 57 12.07 3.18 -2.95
N ARG A 58 13.41 3.18 -2.93
CA ARG A 58 14.19 3.56 -1.75
C ARG A 58 13.95 5.01 -1.33
N ARG A 59 13.86 5.95 -2.29
CA ARG A 59 13.57 7.36 -2.00
C ARG A 59 12.19 7.52 -1.37
N PHE A 60 11.16 6.89 -1.94
CA PHE A 60 9.80 6.95 -1.42
C PHE A 60 9.71 6.33 -0.01
N ARG A 61 10.27 5.13 0.16
CA ARG A 61 10.32 4.43 1.45
C ARG A 61 11.05 5.27 2.51
N SER A 62 12.16 5.90 2.16
CA SER A 62 12.93 6.75 3.08
C SER A 62 12.15 7.98 3.51
N ALA A 63 11.40 8.61 2.60
CA ALA A 63 10.53 9.74 2.93
C ALA A 63 9.42 9.32 3.90
N LEU A 64 8.77 8.16 3.67
CA LEU A 64 7.74 7.64 4.59
C LEU A 64 8.32 7.36 5.98
N ARG A 65 9.47 6.69 6.06
CA ARG A 65 10.11 6.32 7.34
C ARG A 65 10.46 7.51 8.23
N ARG A 66 10.59 8.72 7.68
CA ARG A 66 10.85 9.95 8.45
C ARG A 66 9.63 10.45 9.22
N HIS A 67 8.42 10.13 8.76
CA HIS A 67 7.18 10.69 9.31
C HIS A 67 6.20 9.61 9.82
N PHE A 68 6.47 8.34 9.54
CA PHE A 68 5.58 7.22 9.83
C PHE A 68 6.22 6.33 10.88
N THR A 69 5.41 5.81 11.79
CA THR A 69 5.82 4.87 12.81
C THR A 69 5.75 3.45 12.25
N ARG A 70 6.76 2.63 12.52
CA ARG A 70 6.69 1.21 12.20
C ARG A 70 5.81 0.52 13.25
N VAL A 71 4.75 -0.15 12.82
CA VAL A 71 3.93 -1.05 13.65
C VAL A 71 3.96 -2.41 12.98
N ARG A 72 4.52 -3.41 13.66
CA ARG A 72 4.84 -4.71 13.04
C ARG A 72 5.57 -4.56 11.69
N ALA A 73 4.94 -5.02 10.59
CA ALA A 73 5.49 -4.94 9.23
C ALA A 73 5.14 -3.64 8.48
N PHE A 74 4.24 -2.82 9.01
CA PHE A 74 3.66 -1.67 8.31
C PHE A 74 4.29 -0.34 8.74
N LEU A 75 4.30 0.63 7.82
CA LEU A 75 4.54 2.04 8.14
C LEU A 75 3.19 2.72 8.30
N VAL A 76 2.94 3.26 9.49
CA VAL A 76 1.65 3.85 9.87
C VAL A 76 1.84 5.36 10.07
N GLY A 77 1.11 6.15 9.28
CA GLY A 77 1.15 7.62 9.42
C GLY A 77 0.50 8.08 10.72
N PRO A 78 0.85 9.27 11.25
CA PRO A 78 0.40 9.71 12.58
C PRO A 78 -1.12 9.69 12.76
N SER A 79 -1.87 10.11 11.73
CA SER A 79 -3.34 10.12 11.74
C SER A 79 -3.96 8.72 11.67
N ALA A 80 -3.28 7.75 11.06
CA ALA A 80 -3.70 6.35 11.03
C ALA A 80 -3.36 5.66 12.36
N HIS A 81 -2.22 6.01 12.96
CA HIS A 81 -1.79 5.50 14.26
C HIS A 81 -2.77 5.90 15.37
N ARG A 82 -3.19 7.17 15.42
CA ARG A 82 -4.24 7.61 16.37
C ARG A 82 -5.55 6.85 16.18
N ARG A 83 -5.94 6.57 14.94
CA ARG A 83 -7.15 5.80 14.62
C ARG A 83 -7.03 4.36 15.09
N LEU A 84 -5.88 3.73 14.86
CA LEU A 84 -5.57 2.39 15.36
C LEU A 84 -5.74 2.31 16.88
N LEU A 85 -5.16 3.26 17.62
CA LEU A 85 -5.30 3.32 19.09
C LEU A 85 -6.74 3.59 19.56
N SER A 86 -7.55 4.26 18.74
CA SER A 86 -8.99 4.47 19.02
C SER A 86 -9.89 3.30 18.60
N GLY A 87 -9.31 2.17 18.19
CA GLY A 87 -10.06 0.96 17.81
C GLY A 87 -10.54 0.90 16.36
N TRP A 88 -10.03 1.77 15.47
CA TRP A 88 -10.31 1.63 14.05
C TRP A 88 -9.63 0.40 13.47
N ARG A 89 -10.31 -0.23 12.51
CA ARG A 89 -9.75 -1.31 11.70
C ARG A 89 -8.78 -0.73 10.68
N LEU A 90 -7.52 -1.15 10.74
CA LEU A 90 -6.51 -0.90 9.71
C LEU A 90 -6.24 -2.21 8.97
N THR A 91 -6.62 -2.29 7.70
CA THR A 91 -6.62 -3.55 6.94
C THR A 91 -6.15 -3.36 5.50
N THR A 92 -5.75 -4.44 4.84
CA THR A 92 -5.38 -4.40 3.41
C THR A 92 -6.61 -4.51 2.50
N ALA A 93 -7.70 -5.12 2.99
CA ALA A 93 -8.97 -5.19 2.27
C ALA A 93 -10.15 -5.25 3.25
N ALA A 94 -11.23 -4.50 2.95
CA ALA A 94 -12.37 -4.39 3.87
C ALA A 94 -13.13 -5.70 4.11
N HIS A 95 -13.03 -6.65 3.18
CA HIS A 95 -13.63 -7.99 3.29
C HIS A 95 -12.75 -8.99 4.03
N SER A 96 -11.50 -8.64 4.35
CA SER A 96 -10.61 -9.51 5.11
C SER A 96 -11.11 -9.69 6.56
N PRO A 97 -10.97 -10.90 7.13
CA PRO A 97 -11.24 -11.17 8.54
C PRO A 97 -10.43 -10.24 9.47
N MET A 98 -11.02 -9.87 10.61
CA MET A 98 -10.43 -8.93 11.57
C MET A 98 -9.13 -9.42 12.22
N GLU A 99 -8.92 -10.73 12.28
CA GLU A 99 -7.67 -11.33 12.78
C GLU A 99 -6.43 -10.96 11.95
N PHE A 100 -6.64 -10.53 10.69
CA PHE A 100 -5.58 -10.03 9.80
C PHE A 100 -5.42 -8.51 9.84
N ASP A 101 -6.26 -7.81 10.60
CA ASP A 101 -6.10 -6.37 10.77
C ASP A 101 -4.81 -6.07 11.54
N LEU A 102 -4.24 -4.91 11.26
CA LEU A 102 -3.08 -4.44 12.00
C LEU A 102 -3.49 -4.19 13.46
N ALA A 103 -2.81 -4.85 14.38
CA ALA A 103 -2.90 -4.57 15.80
C ALA A 103 -1.77 -3.62 16.24
N PRO A 104 -2.00 -2.78 17.27
CA PRO A 104 -0.93 -2.04 17.93
C PRO A 104 0.18 -3.00 18.38
N ASP A 105 1.40 -2.48 18.54
CA ASP A 105 2.43 -3.22 19.24
C ASP A 105 1.96 -3.40 20.69
N SER A 106 2.00 -4.64 21.20
CA SER A 106 1.74 -4.91 22.61
C SER A 106 2.82 -4.25 23.44
N ASP A 107 2.43 -3.44 24.43
CA ASP A 107 3.35 -2.80 25.38
C ASP A 107 4.32 -3.87 25.92
N PRO A 108 5.64 -3.61 25.98
CA PRO A 108 6.51 -4.47 26.76
C PRO A 108 6.04 -4.35 28.21
N SER A 109 5.49 -5.46 28.73
CA SER A 109 5.16 -5.61 30.15
C SER A 109 6.39 -5.37 31.03
#